data_AF-A0A372UCJ7-F1
#
_entry.id   AF-A0A372UCJ7-F1
#
_cell.length_a   1.000
_cell.length_b   1.000
_cell.length_c   1.000
_cell.angle_alpha   90.00
_cell.angle_beta   90.00
_cell.angle_gamma   90.00
#
_symmetry.space_group_name_H-M   'P 1'
#
loop_
_entity.id
_entity.type
_entity.pdbx_description
1 polymer ?
#
loop_
_entity_poly.entity_id
_entity_poly.type
_entity_poly.pdbx_seq_one_letter_code
_entity_poly.pdbx_strand_id
1 'polypeptide(L)'
;MYYYDEIRNYLGDSDNSLVEKVSSNFECLATLCQQFCQCQSIYDHIKPASPVLTQYRSAECRLTKGEDKKTEEDSLSILEKLSIELLWKLYLKSQNVIEEDKSTITSKGTIKSLESSFINTFVLSISYKKNFEQFWESLFDGTSFMNHYSKSDIVDALEHWSILNCRSVQSLNLSGLHSAMKLVDEGIKLPQMGKAESMEELISDELLDYFLESAKAENFVNILFQSAPTIRAIHDGKIASAYPKYLKKTYEYNLEKIDSYIEEMKDLLTVYNDVMNDRKEFTQYI
;
A
#
# COMPACT_ATOMS: atom_id res chain seq x y z
N MET A 1 -2.27 32.58 14.33
CA MET A 1 -3.57 31.97 14.67
C MET A 1 -4.10 31.44 13.36
N TYR A 2 -4.57 30.20 13.31
CA TYR A 2 -4.99 29.59 12.05
C TYR A 2 -6.35 30.15 11.61
N TYR A 3 -6.60 30.26 10.29
CA TYR A 3 -7.90 30.68 9.75
C TYR A 3 -9.06 29.86 10.31
N TYR A 4 -8.85 28.54 10.45
CA TYR A 4 -9.83 27.63 11.03
C TYR A 4 -10.26 28.07 12.44
N ASP A 5 -9.31 28.37 13.32
CA ASP A 5 -9.60 28.75 14.70
C ASP A 5 -10.32 30.10 14.74
N GLU A 6 -9.91 31.06 13.90
CA GLU A 6 -10.56 32.38 13.84
C GLU A 6 -12.01 32.28 13.36
N ILE A 7 -12.24 31.59 12.24
CA ILE A 7 -13.57 31.42 11.64
C ILE A 7 -14.48 30.66 12.61
N ARG A 8 -13.95 29.62 13.27
CA ARG A 8 -14.71 28.83 14.26
C ARG A 8 -15.17 29.68 15.44
N ASN A 9 -14.35 30.63 15.91
CA ASN A 9 -14.76 31.54 16.99
C ASN A 9 -15.99 32.38 16.59
N TYR A 10 -16.04 32.88 15.35
CA TYR A 10 -17.23 33.61 14.86
C TYR A 10 -18.47 32.72 14.66
N LEU A 11 -18.28 31.42 14.44
CA LEU A 11 -19.35 30.45 14.25
C LEU A 11 -19.82 29.80 15.56
N GLY A 12 -19.10 29.99 16.68
CA GLY A 12 -19.26 29.23 17.93
C GLY A 12 -20.33 29.74 18.91
N ASP A 13 -20.84 30.96 18.74
CA ASP A 13 -21.62 31.65 19.79
C ASP A 13 -23.09 31.97 19.43
N SER A 14 -23.74 31.20 18.55
CA SER A 14 -25.09 31.54 18.06
C SER A 14 -26.12 30.42 18.20
N ASP A 15 -27.24 30.70 18.89
CA ASP A 15 -28.47 29.87 18.94
C ASP A 15 -29.27 29.90 17.60
N ASN A 16 -28.65 30.34 16.52
CA ASN A 16 -29.27 30.47 15.21
C ASN A 16 -29.08 29.18 14.40
N SER A 17 -30.19 28.54 14.02
CA SER A 17 -30.20 27.31 13.22
C SER A 17 -29.44 27.42 11.88
N LEU A 18 -29.33 28.62 11.30
CA LEU A 18 -28.48 28.86 10.13
C LEU A 18 -26.99 28.75 10.49
N VAL A 19 -26.57 29.38 11.59
CA VAL A 19 -25.16 29.40 12.04
C VAL A 19 -24.71 28.00 12.42
N GLU A 20 -25.56 27.22 13.10
CA GLU A 20 -25.31 25.81 13.38
C GLU A 20 -25.04 25.00 12.10
N LYS A 21 -25.87 25.22 11.07
CA LYS A 21 -25.71 24.55 9.78
C LYS A 21 -24.42 24.97 9.07
N VAL A 22 -24.05 26.24 9.13
CA VAL A 22 -22.78 26.73 8.55
C VAL A 22 -21.58 26.19 9.31
N SER A 23 -21.62 26.20 10.65
CA SER A 23 -20.61 25.60 11.53
C SER A 23 -20.39 24.12 11.22
N SER A 24 -21.47 23.34 11.13
CA SER A 24 -21.40 21.92 10.76
C SER A 24 -20.80 21.69 9.36
N ASN A 25 -21.17 22.52 8.38
CA ASN A 25 -20.61 22.42 7.03
C ASN A 25 -19.12 22.79 6.98
N PHE A 26 -18.73 23.83 7.71
CA PHE A 26 -17.33 24.26 7.83
C PHE A 26 -16.48 23.20 8.54
N GLU A 27 -17.00 22.58 9.60
CA GLU A 27 -16.33 21.48 10.30
C GLU A 27 -16.23 20.23 9.41
N CYS A 28 -17.22 19.97 8.56
CA CYS A 28 -17.17 18.93 7.54
C CYS A 28 -16.04 19.20 6.54
N LEU A 29 -15.93 20.43 6.02
CA LEU A 29 -14.82 20.83 5.15
C LEU A 29 -13.46 20.64 5.85
N ALA A 30 -13.33 21.07 7.11
CA ALA A 30 -12.09 20.93 7.88
C ALA A 30 -11.69 19.46 8.07
N THR A 31 -12.66 18.60 8.39
CA THR A 31 -12.46 17.15 8.53
C THR A 31 -12.05 16.52 7.21
N LEU A 32 -12.67 16.95 6.10
CA LEU A 32 -12.33 16.47 4.77
C LEU A 32 -10.91 16.88 4.36
N CYS A 33 -10.50 18.12 4.65
CA CYS A 33 -9.13 18.58 4.42
C CYS A 33 -8.14 17.72 5.20
N GLN A 34 -8.43 17.43 6.47
CA GLN A 34 -7.61 16.58 7.32
C GLN A 34 -7.45 15.16 6.75
N GLN A 35 -8.56 14.54 6.34
CA GLN A 35 -8.55 13.22 5.70
C GLN A 35 -7.74 13.23 4.40
N PHE A 36 -7.96 14.24 3.55
CA PHE A 36 -7.23 14.37 2.29
C PHE A 36 -5.72 14.55 2.53
N CYS A 37 -5.30 15.44 3.42
CA CYS A 37 -3.88 15.63 3.73
C CYS A 37 -3.23 14.37 4.30
N GLN A 38 -3.96 13.62 5.14
CA GLN A 38 -3.48 12.33 5.65
C GLN A 38 -3.30 11.33 4.49
N CYS A 39 -4.33 11.12 3.68
CA CYS A 39 -4.28 10.20 2.55
C CYS A 39 -3.19 10.60 1.54
N GLN A 40 -3.07 11.89 1.23
CA GLN A 40 -2.02 12.41 0.35
C GLN A 40 -0.62 12.15 0.91
N SER A 41 -0.41 12.34 2.21
CA SER A 41 0.89 12.08 2.86
C SER A 41 1.27 10.60 2.79
N ILE A 42 0.30 9.71 3.05
CA ILE A 42 0.46 8.27 2.92
C ILE A 42 0.78 7.91 1.47
N TYR A 43 0.02 8.45 0.51
CA TYR A 43 0.22 8.22 -0.91
C TYR A 43 1.61 8.65 -1.36
N ASP A 44 2.05 9.85 -1.04
CA ASP A 44 3.36 10.38 -1.44
C ASP A 44 4.51 9.54 -0.85
N HIS A 45 4.32 9.00 0.36
CA HIS A 45 5.27 8.08 0.99
C HIS A 45 5.33 6.72 0.27
N ILE A 46 4.19 6.17 -0.15
CA ILE A 46 4.09 4.87 -0.83
C ILE A 46 4.43 4.95 -2.32
N LYS A 47 4.26 6.13 -2.95
CA LYS A 47 4.44 6.37 -4.39
C LYS A 47 5.72 5.78 -5.00
N PRO A 48 6.91 5.84 -4.33
CA PRO A 48 8.12 5.20 -4.86
C PRO A 48 8.00 3.67 -5.04
N ALA A 49 7.18 3.01 -4.23
CA ALA A 49 6.94 1.57 -4.30
C ALA A 49 5.80 1.19 -5.26
N SER A 50 5.03 2.16 -5.77
CA SER A 50 3.88 1.89 -6.65
C SER A 50 4.20 0.96 -7.83
N PRO A 51 5.34 1.06 -8.56
CA PRO A 51 5.63 0.15 -9.66
C PRO A 51 5.74 -1.32 -9.24
N VAL A 52 6.25 -1.58 -8.04
CA VAL A 52 6.32 -2.92 -7.47
C VAL A 52 4.93 -3.36 -7.04
N LEU A 53 4.23 -2.53 -6.27
CA LEU A 53 2.90 -2.83 -5.73
C LEU A 53 1.86 -3.08 -6.82
N THR A 54 1.97 -2.42 -7.98
CA THR A 54 1.08 -2.65 -9.14
C THR A 54 1.15 -4.08 -9.66
N GLN A 55 2.27 -4.80 -9.47
CA GLN A 55 2.39 -6.22 -9.84
C GLN A 55 1.62 -7.17 -8.90
N TYR A 56 1.03 -6.63 -7.84
CA TYR A 56 0.38 -7.39 -6.77
C TYR A 56 -1.05 -6.91 -6.50
N ARG A 57 -1.56 -5.97 -7.29
CA ARG A 57 -2.95 -5.48 -7.16
C ARG A 57 -3.91 -6.54 -7.68
N SER A 58 -5.13 -6.54 -7.14
CA SER A 58 -6.25 -7.28 -7.72
C SER A 58 -6.79 -6.55 -8.96
N ALA A 59 -7.41 -7.30 -9.88
CA ALA A 59 -7.98 -6.83 -11.15
C ALA A 59 -8.92 -5.60 -11.06
N GLU A 60 -9.39 -5.28 -9.85
CA GLU A 60 -10.43 -4.28 -9.60
C GLU A 60 -9.89 -2.85 -9.37
N CYS A 61 -8.57 -2.63 -9.46
CA CYS A 61 -7.97 -1.33 -9.18
C CYS A 61 -8.57 -0.20 -10.05
N ARG A 62 -9.23 0.77 -9.40
CA ARG A 62 -10.00 1.84 -10.06
C ARG A 62 -9.16 3.04 -10.49
N LEU A 63 -7.90 3.12 -10.06
CA LEU A 63 -6.99 4.24 -10.36
C LEU A 63 -6.46 4.23 -11.79
N THR A 64 -6.37 3.05 -12.41
CA THR A 64 -5.85 2.85 -13.76
C THR A 64 -6.90 2.18 -14.64
N LYS A 65 -8.09 2.79 -14.77
CA LYS A 65 -8.92 2.59 -15.98
C LYS A 65 -8.30 3.28 -17.21
N GLY A 66 -6.98 3.20 -17.34
CA GLY A 66 -6.21 3.62 -18.49
C GLY A 66 -5.34 2.45 -18.89
N GLU A 67 -5.81 1.72 -19.91
CA GLU A 67 -5.04 0.89 -20.83
C GLU A 67 -3.91 0.04 -20.21
N ASP A 68 -4.25 -1.08 -19.59
CA ASP A 68 -3.54 -2.36 -19.82
C ASP A 68 -4.25 -3.49 -19.08
N LYS A 69 -5.33 -4.00 -19.69
CA LYS A 69 -5.84 -5.35 -19.40
C LYS A 69 -4.91 -6.39 -20.03
N LYS A 70 -3.62 -6.38 -19.69
CA LYS A 70 -2.77 -7.54 -19.96
C LYS A 70 -2.90 -8.48 -18.78
N THR A 71 -3.89 -9.36 -18.92
CA THR A 71 -4.00 -10.69 -18.29
C THR A 71 -3.19 -10.90 -17.00
N GLU A 72 -3.83 -10.63 -15.86
CA GLU A 72 -3.39 -11.11 -14.54
C GLU A 72 -3.22 -12.64 -14.48
N GLU A 73 -3.81 -13.38 -15.43
CA GLU A 73 -3.71 -14.84 -15.56
C GLU A 73 -2.26 -15.36 -15.66
N ASP A 74 -1.28 -14.51 -16.02
CA ASP A 74 0.11 -14.92 -16.23
C ASP A 74 1.08 -14.49 -15.10
N SER A 75 0.62 -14.25 -13.87
CA SER A 75 1.50 -13.84 -12.76
C SER A 75 1.25 -14.58 -11.45
N LEU A 76 2.33 -14.80 -10.68
CA LEU A 76 2.25 -15.39 -9.34
C LEU A 76 1.67 -14.37 -8.34
N SER A 77 0.75 -14.84 -7.50
CA SER A 77 0.20 -14.13 -6.35
C SER A 77 1.25 -13.86 -5.26
N ILE A 78 0.93 -12.96 -4.30
CA ILE A 78 1.78 -12.70 -3.13
C ILE A 78 2.07 -14.01 -2.38
N LEU A 79 1.05 -14.84 -2.12
CA LEU A 79 1.20 -16.10 -1.41
C LEU A 79 2.22 -17.00 -2.11
N GLU A 80 2.09 -17.19 -3.42
CA GLU A 80 2.97 -18.06 -4.20
C GLU A 80 4.41 -17.55 -4.23
N LYS A 81 4.61 -16.25 -4.47
CA LYS A 81 5.97 -15.65 -4.47
C LYS A 81 6.63 -15.81 -3.12
N LEU A 82 5.90 -15.53 -2.05
CA LEU A 82 6.38 -15.77 -0.71
C LEU A 82 6.65 -17.27 -0.53
N SER A 83 5.79 -18.19 -0.94
CA SER A 83 5.99 -19.65 -0.75
C SER A 83 7.28 -20.13 -1.42
N ILE A 84 7.55 -19.61 -2.60
CA ILE A 84 8.83 -19.81 -3.29
C ILE A 84 10.01 -19.23 -2.50
N GLU A 85 9.88 -18.02 -1.94
CA GLU A 85 10.93 -17.42 -1.10
C GLU A 85 11.27 -18.32 0.10
N LEU A 86 10.26 -18.85 0.78
CA LEU A 86 10.46 -19.77 1.91
C LEU A 86 11.27 -20.99 1.46
N LEU A 87 10.86 -21.64 0.36
CA LEU A 87 11.57 -22.80 -0.16
C LEU A 87 13.02 -22.43 -0.55
N TRP A 88 13.22 -21.27 -1.17
CA TRP A 88 14.56 -20.79 -1.54
C TRP A 88 15.46 -20.59 -0.32
N LYS A 89 14.96 -19.95 0.74
CA LYS A 89 15.71 -19.74 1.99
C LYS A 89 16.07 -21.06 2.67
N LEU A 90 15.12 -21.98 2.78
CA LEU A 90 15.36 -23.32 3.33
C LEU A 90 16.39 -24.09 2.48
N TYR A 91 16.31 -23.97 1.15
CA TYR A 91 17.28 -24.58 0.25
C TYR A 91 18.68 -23.99 0.47
N LEU A 92 18.83 -22.67 0.51
CA LEU A 92 20.12 -22.03 0.80
C LEU A 92 20.70 -22.50 2.14
N LYS A 93 19.88 -22.55 3.19
CA LYS A 93 20.30 -23.05 4.50
C LYS A 93 20.79 -24.49 4.45
N SER A 94 20.09 -25.37 3.72
CA SER A 94 20.50 -26.77 3.53
C SER A 94 21.88 -26.91 2.83
N GLN A 95 22.27 -25.90 2.05
CA GLN A 95 23.58 -25.81 1.40
C GLN A 95 24.63 -25.11 2.27
N ASN A 96 24.33 -24.85 3.55
CA ASN A 96 25.15 -24.07 4.48
C ASN A 96 25.43 -22.63 3.98
N VAL A 97 24.50 -22.05 3.23
CA VAL A 97 24.56 -20.65 2.78
C VAL A 97 23.51 -19.85 3.53
N ILE A 98 23.94 -18.84 4.26
CA ILE A 98 23.06 -17.88 4.92
C ILE A 98 23.16 -16.56 4.15
N GLU A 99 22.03 -16.04 3.67
CA GLU A 99 21.92 -14.65 3.20
C GLU A 99 21.95 -13.72 4.43
N GLU A 100 23.12 -13.52 5.04
CA GLU A 100 23.30 -12.48 6.05
C GLU A 100 23.96 -11.24 5.43
N ASP A 101 23.30 -10.10 5.62
CA ASP A 101 23.57 -8.83 4.95
C ASP A 101 24.98 -8.26 5.16
N LYS A 102 25.83 -8.81 6.06
CA LYS A 102 27.16 -8.24 6.35
C LYS A 102 28.32 -9.18 6.68
N SER A 103 28.17 -10.50 6.72
CA SER A 103 29.35 -11.36 6.91
C SER A 103 29.12 -12.79 6.47
N THR A 104 29.70 -13.14 5.32
CA THR A 104 30.66 -14.24 5.10
C THR A 104 30.51 -14.81 3.68
N ILE A 105 31.48 -14.45 2.81
CA ILE A 105 32.11 -15.32 1.80
C ILE A 105 31.18 -16.29 1.06
N THR A 106 30.29 -15.79 0.22
CA THR A 106 29.84 -16.55 -0.96
C THR A 106 29.98 -15.66 -2.18
N SER A 107 30.77 -16.11 -3.15
CA SER A 107 30.98 -15.36 -4.39
C SER A 107 29.64 -15.23 -5.13
N LYS A 108 29.43 -14.12 -5.84
CA LYS A 108 28.25 -13.91 -6.70
C LYS A 108 28.02 -15.06 -7.71
N GLY A 109 29.08 -15.83 -8.03
CA GLY A 109 29.01 -17.04 -8.85
C GLY A 109 28.40 -18.25 -8.13
N THR A 110 28.63 -18.40 -6.83
CA THR A 110 28.07 -19.47 -6.00
C THR A 110 26.54 -19.38 -5.91
N ILE A 111 26.00 -18.18 -5.67
CA ILE A 111 24.55 -17.96 -5.57
C ILE A 111 23.85 -18.27 -6.90
N LYS A 112 24.42 -17.83 -8.04
CA LYS A 112 23.86 -18.15 -9.37
C LYS A 112 23.83 -19.65 -9.67
N SER A 113 24.87 -20.37 -9.23
CA SER A 113 24.92 -21.83 -9.40
C SER A 113 23.85 -22.52 -8.56
N LEU A 114 23.65 -22.07 -7.31
CA LEU A 114 22.61 -22.59 -6.43
C LEU A 114 21.21 -22.29 -6.96
N GLU A 115 20.98 -21.08 -7.46
CA GLU A 115 19.71 -20.68 -8.08
C GLU A 115 19.39 -21.57 -9.29
N SER A 116 20.38 -21.83 -10.14
CA SER A 116 20.21 -22.72 -11.29
C SER A 116 19.88 -24.15 -10.84
N SER A 117 20.55 -24.65 -9.80
CA SER A 117 20.27 -25.98 -9.24
C SER A 117 18.86 -26.06 -8.67
N PHE A 118 18.47 -25.06 -7.87
CA PHE A 118 17.14 -24.96 -7.29
C PHE A 118 16.04 -24.99 -8.37
N ILE A 119 16.17 -24.15 -9.41
CA ILE A 119 15.20 -24.07 -10.51
C ILE A 119 15.11 -25.42 -11.23
N ASN A 120 16.24 -26.05 -11.54
CA ASN A 120 16.25 -27.36 -12.20
C ASN A 120 15.63 -28.46 -11.33
N THR A 121 15.79 -28.39 -10.01
CA THR A 121 15.28 -29.39 -9.07
C THR A 121 13.79 -29.21 -8.76
N PHE A 122 13.35 -27.99 -8.49
CA PHE A 122 12.02 -27.71 -7.93
C PHE A 122 11.04 -27.05 -8.91
N VAL A 123 11.51 -26.47 -10.03
CA VAL A 123 10.63 -25.76 -10.97
C VAL A 123 10.54 -26.49 -12.31
N LEU A 124 11.69 -26.77 -12.94
CA LEU A 124 11.73 -27.36 -14.29
C LEU A 124 11.69 -28.90 -14.29
N SER A 125 11.85 -29.54 -13.12
CA SER A 125 11.84 -30.99 -13.03
C SER A 125 10.44 -31.54 -13.20
N ILE A 126 10.27 -32.54 -14.08
CA ILE A 126 9.03 -33.35 -14.12
C ILE A 126 8.76 -34.09 -12.80
N SER A 127 9.78 -34.24 -11.95
CA SER A 127 9.70 -34.88 -10.64
C SER A 127 9.68 -33.87 -9.49
N TYR A 128 9.38 -32.59 -9.75
CA TYR A 128 9.48 -31.54 -8.73
C TYR A 128 8.67 -31.84 -7.45
N LYS A 129 7.46 -32.40 -7.58
CA LYS A 129 6.64 -32.80 -6.41
C LYS A 129 7.42 -33.80 -5.54
N LYS A 130 7.94 -34.87 -6.16
CA LYS A 130 8.76 -35.87 -5.46
C LYS A 130 10.04 -35.26 -4.86
N ASN A 131 10.73 -34.40 -5.61
CA ASN A 131 11.96 -33.76 -5.15
C ASN A 131 11.69 -32.87 -3.94
N PHE A 132 10.60 -32.10 -3.97
CA PHE A 132 10.15 -31.27 -2.86
C PHE A 132 9.78 -32.13 -1.65
N GLU A 133 9.03 -33.22 -1.82
CA GLU A 133 8.67 -34.10 -0.71
C GLU A 133 9.90 -34.71 -0.03
N GLN A 134 10.85 -35.23 -0.82
CA GLN A 134 12.10 -35.78 -0.27
C GLN A 134 12.93 -34.72 0.43
N PHE A 135 13.03 -33.52 -0.13
CA PHE A 135 13.72 -32.40 0.49
C PHE A 135 13.05 -32.00 1.82
N TRP A 136 11.72 -31.87 1.81
CA TRP A 136 10.94 -31.47 2.98
C TRP A 136 11.07 -32.49 4.11
N GLU A 137 10.93 -33.79 3.82
CA GLU A 137 11.12 -34.86 4.80
C GLU A 137 12.52 -34.88 5.40
N SER A 138 13.55 -34.70 4.56
CA SER A 138 14.95 -34.66 4.99
C SER A 138 15.29 -33.43 5.83
N LEU A 139 14.64 -32.29 5.59
CA LEU A 139 14.94 -31.03 6.29
C LEU A 139 14.39 -31.03 7.72
N PHE A 140 13.27 -31.71 7.95
CA PHE A 140 12.55 -31.68 9.22
C PHE A 140 12.60 -33.02 9.98
N ASP A 141 13.56 -33.91 9.66
CA ASP A 141 13.79 -35.20 10.33
C ASP A 141 12.50 -36.04 10.55
N GLY A 142 11.58 -36.01 9.58
CA GLY A 142 10.31 -36.74 9.67
C GLY A 142 9.40 -36.31 10.84
N THR A 143 9.64 -35.15 11.45
CA THR A 143 8.75 -34.60 12.48
C THR A 143 7.38 -34.30 11.86
N SER A 144 6.34 -34.99 12.36
CA SER A 144 4.96 -34.91 11.85
C SER A 144 4.27 -33.57 12.12
N PHE A 145 5.00 -32.57 12.60
CA PHE A 145 4.44 -31.40 13.29
C PHE A 145 4.31 -30.14 12.43
N MET A 146 4.69 -30.18 11.15
CA MET A 146 4.63 -28.99 10.30
C MET A 146 3.35 -28.97 9.47
N ASN A 147 2.60 -27.87 9.59
CA ASN A 147 1.29 -27.63 8.99
C ASN A 147 1.22 -28.07 7.51
N HIS A 148 0.19 -28.85 7.16
CA HIS A 148 -0.06 -29.28 5.79
C HIS A 148 -0.25 -28.10 4.80
N TYR A 149 -0.68 -26.94 5.30
CA TYR A 149 -1.01 -25.76 4.51
C TYR A 149 0.19 -25.21 3.72
N SER A 150 1.36 -25.03 4.36
CA SER A 150 2.53 -24.49 3.65
C SER A 150 3.09 -25.45 2.60
N LYS A 151 2.87 -26.76 2.75
CA LYS A 151 3.34 -27.78 1.81
C LYS A 151 2.56 -27.72 0.49
N SER A 152 1.23 -27.66 0.54
CA SER A 152 0.40 -27.52 -0.66
C SER A 152 0.67 -26.20 -1.37
N ASP A 153 0.75 -25.09 -0.63
CA ASP A 153 0.93 -23.76 -1.21
C ASP A 153 2.27 -23.66 -1.97
N ILE A 154 3.34 -24.28 -1.46
CA ILE A 154 4.62 -24.34 -2.18
C ILE A 154 4.51 -25.18 -3.45
N VAL A 155 3.86 -26.34 -3.39
CA VAL A 155 3.69 -27.21 -4.57
C VAL A 155 2.89 -26.50 -5.66
N ASP A 156 1.78 -25.86 -5.28
CA ASP A 156 0.91 -25.12 -6.21
C ASP A 156 1.67 -23.92 -6.80
N ALA A 157 2.42 -23.18 -5.98
CA ALA A 157 3.27 -22.10 -6.45
C ALA A 157 4.35 -22.57 -7.44
N LEU A 158 4.98 -23.72 -7.21
CA LEU A 158 5.96 -24.30 -8.13
C LEU A 158 5.31 -24.75 -9.43
N GLU A 159 4.10 -25.33 -9.37
CA GLU A 159 3.31 -25.74 -10.53
C GLU A 159 3.02 -24.53 -11.42
N HIS A 160 2.42 -23.49 -10.86
CA HIS A 160 2.15 -22.24 -11.58
C HIS A 160 3.42 -21.59 -12.10
N TRP A 161 4.48 -21.54 -11.30
CA TRP A 161 5.74 -20.93 -11.74
C TRP A 161 6.35 -21.66 -12.95
N SER A 162 6.24 -22.99 -13.00
CA SER A 162 6.72 -23.80 -14.13
C SER A 162 5.99 -23.47 -15.43
N ILE A 163 4.68 -23.14 -15.36
CA ILE A 163 3.84 -22.80 -16.51
C ILE A 163 4.25 -21.42 -17.07
N LEU A 164 4.58 -20.47 -16.20
CA LEU A 164 4.98 -19.11 -16.58
C LEU A 164 6.37 -19.02 -17.23
N ASN A 165 7.11 -20.14 -17.30
CA ASN A 165 8.41 -20.26 -17.97
C ASN A 165 9.46 -19.26 -17.45
N CYS A 166 9.32 -18.83 -16.20
CA CYS A 166 10.25 -17.92 -15.53
C CYS A 166 11.51 -18.68 -15.11
N ARG A 167 12.69 -18.11 -15.42
CA ARG A 167 13.98 -18.81 -15.33
C ARG A 167 14.92 -18.28 -14.24
N SER A 168 14.38 -17.51 -13.29
CA SER A 168 15.19 -16.91 -12.22
C SER A 168 14.33 -16.62 -10.99
N VAL A 169 14.86 -16.93 -9.81
CA VAL A 169 14.28 -16.49 -8.52
C VAL A 169 14.27 -14.95 -8.46
N GLN A 170 15.24 -14.28 -9.08
CA GLN A 170 15.33 -12.82 -9.10
C GLN A 170 14.17 -12.16 -9.87
N SER A 171 13.56 -12.84 -10.84
CA SER A 171 12.41 -12.29 -11.57
C SER A 171 11.15 -12.19 -10.70
N LEU A 172 11.14 -12.81 -9.52
CA LEU A 172 10.05 -12.67 -8.55
C LEU A 172 10.06 -11.33 -7.81
N ASN A 173 11.18 -10.61 -7.84
CA ASN A 173 11.36 -9.30 -7.19
C ASN A 173 10.97 -9.29 -5.69
N LEU A 174 11.40 -10.33 -4.95
CA LEU A 174 11.06 -10.51 -3.53
C LEU A 174 11.61 -9.39 -2.64
N SER A 175 12.85 -8.96 -2.87
CA SER A 175 13.43 -7.81 -2.16
C SER A 175 12.64 -6.51 -2.41
N GLY A 176 12.14 -6.33 -3.63
CA GLY A 176 11.23 -5.26 -3.98
C GLY A 176 9.91 -5.36 -3.21
N LEU A 177 9.32 -6.56 -3.11
CA LEU A 177 8.08 -6.81 -2.36
C LEU A 177 8.24 -6.45 -0.87
N HIS A 178 9.28 -6.95 -0.19
CA HIS A 178 9.50 -6.63 1.23
C HIS A 178 9.73 -5.13 1.45
N SER A 179 10.53 -4.50 0.58
CA SER A 179 10.80 -3.07 0.65
C SER A 179 9.51 -2.25 0.45
N ALA A 180 8.67 -2.69 -0.49
CA ALA A 180 7.38 -2.06 -0.74
C ALA A 180 6.42 -2.22 0.45
N MET A 181 6.30 -3.42 1.02
CA MET A 181 5.43 -3.66 2.18
C MET A 181 5.87 -2.89 3.42
N LYS A 182 7.19 -2.73 3.61
CA LYS A 182 7.74 -1.86 4.66
C LYS A 182 7.32 -0.40 4.45
N LEU A 183 7.40 0.12 3.24
CA LEU A 183 6.95 1.49 2.93
C LEU A 183 5.43 1.65 3.13
N VAL A 184 4.63 0.63 2.83
CA VAL A 184 3.19 0.66 3.13
C VAL A 184 2.96 0.72 4.64
N ASP A 185 3.62 -0.15 5.42
CA ASP A 185 3.50 -0.20 6.88
C ASP A 185 3.97 1.11 7.56
N GLU A 186 5.06 1.69 7.09
CA GLU A 186 5.56 3.01 7.54
C GLU A 186 4.58 4.13 7.16
N GLY A 187 4.08 4.11 5.93
CA GLY A 187 3.13 5.08 5.40
C GLY A 187 1.84 5.15 6.23
N ILE A 188 1.18 4.01 6.49
CA ILE A 188 -0.10 3.99 7.24
C ILE A 188 0.04 4.43 8.69
N LYS A 189 1.25 4.45 9.23
CA LYS A 189 1.58 4.91 10.60
C LYS A 189 1.96 6.39 10.66
N LEU A 190 1.97 7.09 9.52
CA LEU A 190 2.27 8.52 9.50
C LEU A 190 1.27 9.30 10.38
N PRO A 191 1.77 10.30 11.12
CA PRO A 191 0.92 11.08 12.00
C PRO A 191 -0.12 11.86 11.20
N GLN A 192 -1.33 11.93 11.74
CA GLN A 192 -2.39 12.75 11.17
C GLN A 192 -2.15 14.22 11.52
N MET A 193 -2.19 15.08 10.50
CA MET A 193 -2.08 16.53 10.67
C MET A 193 -3.35 17.10 11.33
N GLY A 194 -3.26 18.25 12.00
CA GLY A 194 -4.43 18.89 12.60
C GLY A 194 -5.40 19.44 11.54
N LYS A 195 -6.67 19.66 11.92
CA LYS A 195 -7.69 20.26 11.01
C LYS A 195 -7.29 21.66 10.54
N ALA A 196 -6.82 22.49 11.46
CA ALA A 196 -6.40 23.86 11.17
C ALA A 196 -5.25 23.91 10.15
N GLU A 197 -4.21 23.12 10.40
CA GLU A 197 -3.05 22.95 9.52
C GLU A 197 -3.46 22.39 8.15
N SER A 198 -4.40 21.44 8.12
CA SER A 198 -4.86 20.79 6.88
C SER A 198 -5.71 21.70 6.02
N MET A 199 -6.55 22.54 6.62
CA MET A 199 -7.25 23.57 5.87
C MET A 199 -6.28 24.55 5.23
N GLU A 200 -5.28 25.03 5.97
CA GLU A 200 -4.30 25.96 5.42
C GLU A 200 -3.33 25.32 4.43
N GLU A 201 -3.01 24.04 4.53
CA GLU A 201 -2.19 23.36 3.51
C GLU A 201 -2.97 23.18 2.20
N LEU A 202 -4.27 22.87 2.30
CA LEU A 202 -5.08 22.45 1.16
C LEU A 202 -5.79 23.62 0.46
N ILE A 203 -6.44 24.50 1.24
CA ILE A 203 -7.33 25.55 0.73
C ILE A 203 -6.55 26.82 0.41
N SER A 204 -6.85 27.45 -0.72
CA SER A 204 -6.22 28.72 -1.12
C SER A 204 -6.45 29.84 -0.10
N ASP A 205 -5.42 30.68 0.08
CA ASP A 205 -5.49 31.80 1.03
C ASP A 205 -6.65 32.75 0.67
N GLU A 206 -6.92 32.96 -0.63
CA GLU A 206 -8.03 33.80 -1.08
C GLU A 206 -9.41 33.28 -0.63
N LEU A 207 -9.60 31.96 -0.58
CA LEU A 207 -10.85 31.38 -0.12
C LEU A 207 -10.97 31.43 1.41
N LEU A 208 -9.86 31.21 2.12
CA LEU A 208 -9.83 31.32 3.58
C LEU A 208 -10.09 32.76 4.04
N ASP A 209 -9.49 33.74 3.37
CA ASP A 209 -9.78 35.17 3.55
C ASP A 209 -11.26 35.47 3.30
N TYR A 210 -11.82 34.94 2.20
CA TYR A 210 -13.23 35.12 1.89
C TYR A 210 -14.16 34.54 2.98
N PHE A 211 -13.82 33.37 3.53
CA PHE A 211 -14.57 32.79 4.65
C PHE A 211 -14.48 33.67 5.91
N LEU A 212 -13.28 34.13 6.25
CA LEU A 212 -13.05 34.96 7.43
C LEU A 212 -13.77 36.31 7.35
N GLU A 213 -13.67 37.01 6.22
CA GLU A 213 -14.37 38.28 6.03
C GLU A 213 -15.89 38.10 5.99
N SER A 214 -16.39 36.99 5.44
CA SER A 214 -17.82 36.64 5.50
C SER A 214 -18.28 36.36 6.93
N ALA A 215 -17.45 35.69 7.74
CA ALA A 215 -17.75 35.41 9.15
C ALA A 215 -17.80 36.70 9.99
N LYS A 216 -16.80 37.59 9.82
CA LYS A 216 -16.76 38.91 10.48
C LYS A 216 -17.96 39.79 10.15
N ALA A 217 -18.46 39.71 8.91
CA ALA A 217 -19.62 40.44 8.45
C ALA A 217 -20.97 39.75 8.78
N GLU A 218 -20.94 38.63 9.51
CA GLU A 218 -22.11 37.78 9.82
C GLU A 218 -22.86 37.29 8.56
N ASN A 219 -22.20 37.29 7.40
CA ASN A 219 -22.75 36.81 6.13
C ASN A 219 -22.47 35.31 5.96
N PHE A 220 -23.00 34.50 6.87
CA PHE A 220 -22.72 33.06 6.94
C PHE A 220 -23.17 32.27 5.70
N VAL A 221 -24.16 32.80 4.96
CA VAL A 221 -24.65 32.21 3.72
C VAL A 221 -23.53 32.11 2.66
N ASN A 222 -22.62 33.08 2.61
CA ASN A 222 -21.49 33.07 1.69
C ASN A 222 -20.50 31.95 1.98
N ILE A 223 -20.27 31.63 3.27
CA ILE A 223 -19.42 30.52 3.68
C ILE A 223 -20.03 29.21 3.18
N LEU A 224 -21.32 29.00 3.42
CA LEU A 224 -22.03 27.79 2.97
C LEU A 224 -21.95 27.59 1.45
N PHE A 225 -22.13 28.67 0.67
CA PHE A 225 -22.10 28.59 -0.79
C PHE A 225 -20.73 28.22 -1.37
N GLN A 226 -19.63 28.64 -0.73
CA GLN A 226 -18.29 28.33 -1.21
C GLN A 226 -17.72 27.03 -0.62
N SER A 227 -18.17 26.61 0.57
CA SER A 227 -17.78 25.31 1.14
C SER A 227 -18.28 24.13 0.31
N ALA A 228 -19.52 24.16 -0.18
CA ALA A 228 -20.10 23.05 -0.95
C ALA A 228 -19.34 22.68 -2.25
N PRO A 229 -18.97 23.60 -3.16
CA PRO A 229 -18.16 23.27 -4.32
C PRO A 229 -16.73 22.83 -3.94
N THR A 230 -16.17 23.37 -2.85
CA THR A 230 -14.83 23.00 -2.36
C THR A 230 -14.82 21.57 -1.80
N ILE A 231 -15.82 21.21 -0.99
CA ILE A 231 -16.03 19.84 -0.48
C ILE A 231 -16.10 18.84 -1.64
N ARG A 232 -16.91 19.14 -2.67
CA ARG A 232 -17.00 18.29 -3.86
C ARG A 232 -15.65 18.15 -4.55
N ALA A 233 -14.98 19.28 -4.83
CA ALA A 233 -13.68 19.25 -5.49
C ALA A 233 -12.64 18.36 -4.77
N ILE A 234 -12.61 18.38 -3.43
CA ILE A 234 -11.69 17.56 -2.62
C ILE A 234 -12.14 16.09 -2.59
N HIS A 235 -13.44 15.82 -2.44
CA HIS A 235 -13.95 14.46 -2.26
C HIS A 235 -14.10 13.69 -3.58
N ASP A 236 -14.88 14.22 -4.53
CA ASP A 236 -15.34 13.51 -5.72
C ASP A 236 -14.83 14.11 -7.05
N GLY A 237 -14.33 15.35 -7.04
CA GLY A 237 -13.90 16.09 -8.23
C GLY A 237 -12.54 15.67 -8.81
N LYS A 238 -12.21 16.07 -10.04
CA LYS A 238 -10.84 15.97 -10.56
C LYS A 238 -10.08 17.25 -10.22
N ILE A 239 -9.02 17.15 -9.42
CA ILE A 239 -8.28 18.32 -8.94
C ILE A 239 -7.27 18.85 -9.98
N ALA A 240 -6.83 18.02 -10.93
CA ALA A 240 -5.71 18.35 -11.83
C ALA A 240 -5.96 19.40 -12.94
N SER A 241 -7.17 19.92 -13.17
CA SER A 241 -7.37 20.87 -14.30
C SER A 241 -8.60 21.81 -14.27
N ALA A 242 -9.52 21.70 -13.31
CA ALA A 242 -10.79 22.45 -13.36
C ALA A 242 -11.13 23.25 -12.08
N TYR A 243 -10.45 22.99 -10.95
CA TYR A 243 -10.79 23.57 -9.64
C TYR A 243 -9.67 24.39 -8.94
N PRO A 244 -8.64 24.93 -9.61
CA PRO A 244 -7.46 25.48 -8.93
C PRO A 244 -7.74 26.74 -8.09
N LYS A 245 -8.91 27.38 -8.20
CA LYS A 245 -9.20 28.62 -7.46
C LYS A 245 -9.39 28.40 -5.96
N TYR A 246 -9.72 27.18 -5.53
CA TYR A 246 -10.02 26.87 -4.14
C TYR A 246 -8.86 26.20 -3.40
N LEU A 247 -7.82 25.76 -4.11
CA LEU A 247 -6.77 24.90 -3.58
C LEU A 247 -5.40 25.54 -3.81
N LYS A 248 -4.47 25.38 -2.86
CA LYS A 248 -3.13 26.00 -2.95
C LYS A 248 -2.26 25.42 -4.06
N LYS A 249 -2.40 24.12 -4.32
CA LYS A 249 -1.60 23.41 -5.32
C LYS A 249 -2.46 22.45 -6.13
N THR A 250 -1.92 22.02 -7.26
CA THR A 250 -2.54 21.01 -8.10
C THR A 250 -2.31 19.64 -7.51
N TYR A 251 -3.39 18.91 -7.24
CA TYR A 251 -3.36 17.51 -6.84
C TYR A 251 -3.84 16.62 -7.99
N GLU A 252 -3.22 15.44 -8.10
CA GLU A 252 -3.48 14.51 -9.20
C GLU A 252 -4.83 13.80 -9.05
N TYR A 253 -5.17 13.46 -7.80
CA TYR A 253 -6.35 12.68 -7.43
C TYR A 253 -7.15 13.35 -6.30
N ASN A 254 -8.41 12.95 -6.16
CA ASN A 254 -9.27 13.36 -5.05
C ASN A 254 -9.20 12.36 -3.89
N LEU A 255 -9.89 12.69 -2.79
CA LEU A 255 -9.92 11.83 -1.62
C LEU A 255 -10.44 10.43 -1.94
N GLU A 256 -11.59 10.30 -2.63
CA GLU A 256 -12.19 8.99 -2.91
C GLU A 256 -11.22 8.05 -3.63
N LYS A 257 -10.44 8.58 -4.58
CA LYS A 257 -9.45 7.81 -5.33
C LYS A 257 -8.23 7.45 -4.50
N ILE A 258 -7.67 8.40 -3.75
CA ILE A 258 -6.47 8.16 -2.94
C ILE A 258 -6.79 7.21 -1.78
N ASP A 259 -7.95 7.40 -1.13
CA ASP A 259 -8.41 6.54 -0.04
C ASP A 259 -8.61 5.10 -0.51
N SER A 260 -9.31 4.90 -1.64
CA SER A 260 -9.46 3.57 -2.26
C SER A 260 -8.12 2.89 -2.53
N TYR A 261 -7.10 3.66 -2.97
CA TYR A 261 -5.76 3.10 -3.18
C TYR A 261 -5.10 2.65 -1.88
N ILE A 262 -5.20 3.48 -0.84
CA ILE A 262 -4.59 3.20 0.45
C ILE A 262 -5.23 1.96 1.10
N GLU A 263 -6.56 1.83 1.01
CA GLU A 263 -7.26 0.64 1.49
C GLU A 263 -6.81 -0.63 0.74
N GLU A 264 -6.65 -0.58 -0.58
CA GLU A 264 -6.07 -1.71 -1.33
C GLU A 264 -4.66 -2.08 -0.82
N MET A 265 -3.81 -1.08 -0.54
CA MET A 265 -2.47 -1.35 -0.02
C MET A 265 -2.50 -1.93 1.40
N LYS A 266 -3.46 -1.53 2.25
CA LYS A 266 -3.67 -2.10 3.59
C LYS A 266 -4.13 -3.56 3.52
N ASP A 267 -5.01 -3.89 2.58
CA ASP A 267 -5.45 -5.27 2.36
C ASP A 267 -4.26 -6.14 1.94
N LEU A 268 -3.43 -5.67 1.00
CA LEU A 268 -2.21 -6.37 0.59
C LEU A 268 -1.22 -6.54 1.74
N LEU A 269 -1.05 -5.51 2.58
CA LEU A 269 -0.19 -5.58 3.77
C LEU A 269 -0.72 -6.60 4.78
N THR A 270 -2.04 -6.72 4.92
CA THR A 270 -2.68 -7.71 5.81
C THR A 270 -2.37 -9.12 5.33
N VAL A 271 -2.63 -9.41 4.05
CA VAL A 271 -2.29 -10.72 3.44
C VAL A 271 -0.80 -11.04 3.60
N TYR A 272 0.06 -10.06 3.33
CA TYR A 272 1.50 -10.21 3.53
C TYR A 272 1.85 -10.56 4.98
N ASN A 273 1.30 -9.84 5.95
CA ASN A 273 1.59 -10.05 7.37
C ASN A 273 1.06 -11.39 7.88
N ASP A 274 -0.11 -11.83 7.42
CA ASP A 274 -0.67 -13.13 7.77
C ASP A 274 0.26 -14.26 7.30
N VAL A 275 0.66 -14.22 6.03
CA VAL A 275 1.61 -15.19 5.47
C VAL A 275 2.97 -15.14 6.19
N MET A 276 3.47 -13.96 6.54
CA MET A 276 4.72 -13.82 7.30
C MET A 276 4.59 -14.30 8.74
N ASN A 277 3.42 -14.17 9.37
CA ASN A 277 3.15 -14.67 10.71
C ASN A 277 3.13 -16.20 10.75
N ASP A 278 2.44 -16.83 9.79
CA ASP A 278 2.42 -18.29 9.65
C ASP A 278 3.83 -18.84 9.50
N ARG A 279 4.71 -18.08 8.83
CA ARG A 279 6.10 -18.48 8.61
C ARG A 279 7.02 -18.39 9.81
N LYS A 280 6.59 -17.76 10.90
CA LYS A 280 7.44 -17.61 12.09
C LYS A 280 7.93 -18.96 12.61
N GLU A 281 7.14 -20.02 12.46
CA GLU A 281 7.52 -21.39 12.82
C GLU A 281 8.77 -21.91 12.08
N PHE A 282 9.04 -21.39 10.87
CA PHE A 282 10.22 -21.76 10.08
C PHE A 282 11.45 -20.92 10.39
N THR A 283 11.34 -19.87 11.21
CA THR A 283 12.45 -18.94 11.49
C THR A 283 13.66 -19.65 12.11
N GLN A 284 13.45 -20.73 12.86
CA GLN A 284 14.54 -21.54 13.42
C GLN A 284 15.32 -22.35 12.36
N TYR A 285 14.76 -22.52 11.16
CA TYR A 285 15.32 -23.29 10.05
C TYR A 285 15.88 -22.41 8.91
N ILE A 286 15.85 -21.09 9.08
CA ILE A 286 16.42 -20.09 8.16
C ILE A 286 17.59 -19.44 8.89
#